data_AF-A0A8J7P152-F1
#
_entry.id   AF-A0A8J7P152-F1
#
_cell.length_a   1.000
_cell.length_b   1.000
_cell.length_c   1.000
_cell.angle_alpha   90.00
_cell.angle_beta   90.00
_cell.angle_gamma   90.00
#
_symmetry.space_group_name_H-M   'P 1'
#
loop_
_entity.id
_entity.type
_entity.pdbx_description
1 polymer ?
#
loop_
_entity_poly.entity_id
_entity_poly.type
_entity_poly.pdbx_seq_one_letter_code
_entity_poly.pdbx_strand_id
1 'polypeptide(L)'
;MWSCAVIGWLLPALCLAAPAHINRLALFPDKSAWCEAKNITQIVGHSGCQPRSIQNRACLGQCFSYSVPNTFPQSTESLVHCDSCSPAQVLWEVVTLECPGNAEAPRVDKLVERILHCSCQSCSREPSQEGALFNIYPPEAAPEPPQPETAARHPDFELPHTHSHTLPPGEG
;
A
#
# COMPACT_ATOMS: atom_id res chain seq x y z
N MET A 1 -23.69 57.52 -39.32
CA MET A 1 -23.12 56.25 -39.83
C MET A 1 -22.06 55.78 -38.85
N TRP A 2 -22.11 54.49 -38.50
CA TRP A 2 -21.05 53.55 -38.08
C TRP A 2 -19.77 54.09 -37.37
N SER A 3 -19.30 53.50 -36.27
CA SER A 3 -19.06 52.07 -36.09
C SER A 3 -18.97 51.68 -34.61
N CYS A 4 -19.57 50.52 -34.26
CA CYS A 4 -19.25 49.76 -33.06
C CYS A 4 -17.86 49.13 -33.21
N ALA A 5 -16.89 49.54 -32.40
CA ALA A 5 -15.64 48.80 -32.23
C ALA A 5 -15.79 47.87 -31.02
N VAL A 6 -16.23 46.63 -31.28
CA VAL A 6 -16.22 45.56 -30.29
C VAL A 6 -14.78 45.07 -30.17
N ILE A 7 -14.08 45.52 -29.14
CA ILE A 7 -12.74 45.02 -28.80
C ILE A 7 -12.93 43.64 -28.18
N GLY A 8 -12.83 42.60 -29.00
CA GLY A 8 -12.85 41.21 -28.55
C GLY A 8 -11.60 40.90 -27.73
N TRP A 9 -11.79 40.66 -26.43
CA TRP A 9 -10.78 40.04 -25.57
C TRP A 9 -10.58 38.59 -26.01
N LEU A 10 -9.52 38.34 -26.80
CA LEU A 10 -8.97 37.00 -26.98
C LEU A 10 -8.16 36.65 -25.72
N LEU A 11 -8.82 36.03 -24.74
CA LEU A 11 -8.13 35.34 -23.66
C LEU A 11 -7.39 34.13 -24.27
N PRO A 12 -6.05 34.09 -24.26
CA PRO A 12 -5.34 32.90 -24.69
C PRO A 12 -5.65 31.79 -23.68
N ALA A 13 -6.37 30.77 -24.13
CA ALA A 13 -6.57 29.54 -23.36
C ALA A 13 -5.20 28.88 -23.18
N LEU A 14 -4.53 29.18 -22.07
CA LEU A 14 -3.31 28.52 -21.66
C LEU A 14 -3.68 27.10 -21.23
N CYS A 15 -3.68 26.17 -22.19
CA CYS A 15 -3.84 24.75 -21.90
C CYS A 15 -2.65 24.29 -21.05
N LEU A 16 -2.81 24.23 -19.73
CA LEU A 16 -1.90 23.46 -18.88
C LEU A 16 -2.10 21.98 -19.22
N ALA A 17 -1.29 21.45 -20.14
CA ALA A 17 -1.20 20.02 -20.36
C ALA A 17 -0.68 19.38 -19.07
N ALA A 18 -1.47 18.46 -18.50
CA ALA A 18 -1.05 17.67 -17.35
C ALA A 18 0.27 16.94 -17.68
N PRO A 19 1.20 16.81 -16.71
CA PRO A 19 2.48 16.15 -16.95
C PRO A 19 2.25 14.75 -17.53
N ALA A 20 2.84 14.48 -18.70
CA ALA A 20 2.71 13.20 -19.36
C ALA A 20 3.32 12.12 -18.47
N HIS A 21 2.48 11.20 -17.98
CA HIS A 21 2.95 10.01 -17.29
C HIS A 21 3.86 9.24 -18.27
N ILE A 22 5.16 9.14 -17.95
CA ILE A 22 6.17 8.57 -18.86
C ILE A 22 5.90 7.07 -18.98
N ASN A 23 5.10 6.70 -19.97
CA ASN A 23 4.73 5.32 -20.25
C ASN A 23 5.65 4.66 -21.28
N ARG A 24 6.78 5.29 -21.65
CA ARG A 24 7.73 4.78 -22.65
C ARG A 24 9.16 5.05 -22.22
N LEU A 25 10.07 4.11 -22.47
CA LEU A 25 11.50 4.33 -22.26
C LEU A 25 12.13 4.89 -23.53
N ALA A 26 13.10 5.78 -23.36
CA ALA A 26 13.95 6.23 -24.47
C ALA A 26 14.68 5.06 -25.15
N LEU A 27 15.08 4.04 -24.38
CA LEU A 27 15.72 2.84 -24.91
C LEU A 27 14.75 1.93 -25.69
N PHE A 28 13.46 1.99 -25.40
CA PHE A 28 12.43 1.13 -26.01
C PHE A 28 11.17 1.93 -26.32
N PRO A 29 11.21 2.81 -27.35
CA PRO A 29 10.12 3.73 -27.66
C PRO A 29 8.85 3.02 -28.15
N ASP A 30 8.98 1.77 -28.63
CA ASP A 30 7.89 0.94 -29.14
C ASP A 30 7.17 0.16 -28.06
N LYS A 31 7.71 0.12 -26.85
CA LYS A 31 7.09 -0.55 -25.71
C LYS A 31 6.42 0.50 -24.82
N SER A 32 5.25 0.16 -24.31
CA SER A 32 4.52 1.02 -23.38
C SER A 32 4.21 0.29 -22.08
N ALA A 33 4.49 0.95 -20.95
CA ALA A 33 3.99 0.54 -19.66
C ALA A 33 2.55 1.01 -19.45
N TRP A 34 1.82 0.28 -18.62
CA TRP A 34 0.48 0.64 -18.17
C TRP A 34 0.26 0.17 -16.75
N CYS A 35 -0.55 0.91 -15.99
CA CYS A 35 -0.93 0.56 -14.63
C CYS A 35 -2.30 1.14 -14.33
N GLU A 36 -3.23 0.29 -13.89
CA GLU A 36 -4.64 0.63 -13.73
C GLU A 36 -5.18 0.19 -12.38
N ALA A 37 -6.10 0.98 -11.84
CA ALA A 37 -6.89 0.61 -10.67
C ALA A 37 -8.14 -0.15 -11.12
N LYS A 38 -8.19 -1.45 -10.83
CA LYS A 38 -9.30 -2.34 -11.19
C LYS A 38 -10.27 -2.48 -10.02
N ASN A 39 -11.57 -2.29 -10.28
CA ASN A 39 -12.59 -2.44 -9.25
C ASN A 39 -12.65 -3.90 -8.76
N ILE A 40 -12.77 -4.07 -7.45
CA ILE A 40 -12.93 -5.36 -6.78
C ILE A 40 -14.03 -5.25 -5.71
N THR A 41 -14.62 -6.40 -5.36
CA THR A 41 -15.42 -6.51 -4.14
C THR A 41 -14.58 -7.16 -3.06
N GLN A 42 -14.31 -6.43 -1.99
CA GLN A 42 -13.54 -6.90 -0.83
C GLN A 42 -14.48 -7.27 0.30
N ILE A 43 -14.25 -8.43 0.93
CA ILE A 43 -15.00 -8.86 2.11
C ILE A 43 -14.22 -8.45 3.36
N VAL A 44 -14.86 -7.63 4.20
CA VAL A 44 -14.33 -7.18 5.49
C VAL A 44 -15.00 -8.02 6.58
N GLY A 45 -14.22 -8.79 7.32
CA GLY A 45 -14.71 -9.70 8.36
C GLY A 45 -14.04 -9.49 9.71
N HIS A 46 -14.73 -9.86 10.78
CA HIS A 46 -14.23 -9.95 12.15
C HIS A 46 -14.89 -11.15 12.84
N SER A 47 -14.17 -11.85 13.70
CA SER A 47 -14.70 -13.01 14.43
C SER A 47 -15.93 -12.63 15.26
N GLY A 48 -17.01 -13.41 15.16
CA GLY A 48 -18.25 -13.12 15.88
C GLY A 48 -19.12 -12.00 15.29
N CYS A 49 -18.71 -11.43 14.15
CA CYS A 49 -19.45 -10.39 13.46
C CYS A 49 -19.87 -10.83 12.05
N GLN A 50 -20.94 -10.24 11.54
CA GLN A 50 -21.39 -10.42 10.16
C GLN A 50 -20.41 -9.70 9.21
N PRO A 51 -19.84 -10.41 8.22
CA PRO A 51 -18.94 -9.80 7.25
C PRO A 51 -19.69 -8.85 6.31
N ARG A 52 -19.00 -7.79 5.86
CA ARG A 52 -19.54 -6.85 4.86
C ARG A 52 -18.71 -6.85 3.59
N SER A 53 -19.40 -6.76 2.45
CA SER A 53 -18.77 -6.59 1.14
C SER A 53 -18.69 -5.10 0.78
N ILE A 54 -17.51 -4.61 0.41
CA ILE A 54 -17.26 -3.22 0.01
C ILE A 54 -16.61 -3.16 -1.39
N GLN A 55 -16.79 -2.06 -2.12
CA GLN A 55 -16.27 -1.88 -3.49
C GLN A 55 -14.89 -1.24 -3.50
N ASN A 56 -13.78 -1.98 -3.52
CA ASN A 56 -12.42 -1.40 -3.52
C ASN A 56 -11.79 -1.42 -4.91
N ARG A 57 -10.50 -1.05 -5.00
CA ARG A 57 -9.69 -1.24 -6.20
C ARG A 57 -8.45 -2.05 -5.87
N ALA A 58 -7.90 -2.73 -6.87
CA ALA A 58 -6.60 -3.36 -6.85
C ALA A 58 -5.77 -2.81 -8.02
N CYS A 59 -4.45 -2.68 -7.82
CA CYS A 59 -3.56 -2.24 -8.89
C CYS A 59 -3.15 -3.41 -9.78
N LEU A 60 -3.27 -3.23 -11.09
CA LEU A 60 -2.85 -4.20 -12.10
C LEU A 60 -2.14 -3.47 -13.23
N GLY A 61 -0.97 -3.96 -13.63
CA GLY A 61 -0.18 -3.31 -14.67
C GLY A 61 1.07 -4.06 -15.08
N GLN A 62 1.76 -3.49 -16.06
CA GLN A 62 3.09 -3.87 -16.53
C GLN A 62 3.94 -2.61 -16.58
N CYS A 63 4.92 -2.55 -15.68
CA CYS A 63 5.84 -1.42 -15.55
C CYS A 63 7.24 -1.82 -16.01
N PHE A 64 8.10 -0.83 -16.24
CA PHE A 64 9.44 -1.08 -16.76
C PHE A 64 10.45 -1.36 -15.65
N SER A 65 11.35 -2.29 -15.94
CA SER A 65 12.60 -2.46 -15.20
C SER A 65 13.73 -2.71 -16.19
N TYR A 66 14.92 -2.18 -15.89
CA TYR A 66 16.12 -2.42 -16.68
C TYR A 66 17.38 -2.25 -15.84
N SER A 67 18.44 -2.94 -16.25
CA SER A 67 19.79 -2.83 -15.68
C SER A 67 20.77 -2.62 -16.81
N VAL A 68 21.63 -1.61 -16.70
CA VAL A 68 22.71 -1.40 -17.67
C VAL A 68 23.95 -2.16 -17.17
N PRO A 69 24.58 -3.02 -18.01
CA PRO A 69 25.76 -3.77 -17.60
C PRO A 69 26.94 -2.85 -17.28
N ASN A 70 27.74 -3.22 -16.28
CA ASN A 70 28.92 -2.46 -15.87
C ASN A 70 30.13 -2.73 -16.80
N THR A 71 30.99 -1.74 -16.97
CA THR A 71 32.29 -1.87 -17.65
C THR A 71 33.44 -1.88 -16.65
N PHE A 72 34.57 -2.49 -17.01
CA PHE A 72 35.81 -2.40 -16.24
C PHE A 72 36.93 -1.74 -17.08
N PRO A 73 37.61 -0.69 -16.57
CA PRO A 73 37.36 -0.01 -15.29
C PRO A 73 36.01 0.72 -15.29
N GLN A 74 35.39 0.84 -14.12
CA GLN A 74 34.05 1.41 -13.99
C GLN A 74 34.11 2.94 -14.08
N SER A 75 33.38 3.52 -15.03
CA SER A 75 33.31 4.97 -15.24
C SER A 75 32.06 5.64 -14.65
N THR A 76 31.02 4.86 -14.34
CA THR A 76 29.73 5.34 -13.82
C THR A 76 29.17 4.39 -12.77
N GLU A 77 28.30 4.90 -11.90
CA GLU A 77 27.52 4.07 -10.97
C GLU A 77 26.67 3.03 -11.73
N SER A 78 26.44 1.88 -11.08
CA SER A 78 25.57 0.83 -11.62
C SER A 78 24.14 1.35 -11.77
N LEU A 79 23.66 1.46 -13.01
CA LEU A 79 22.33 1.98 -13.30
C LEU A 79 21.29 0.85 -13.33
N VAL A 80 20.45 0.80 -12.29
CA VAL A 80 19.30 -0.11 -12.20
C VAL A 80 18.03 0.71 -11.98
N HIS A 81 17.03 0.49 -12.83
CA HIS A 81 15.70 1.10 -12.72
C HIS A 81 14.65 0.01 -12.54
N CYS A 82 13.71 0.22 -11.63
CA CYS A 82 12.61 -0.70 -11.37
C CYS A 82 11.36 0.07 -10.99
N ASP A 83 10.30 -0.07 -11.80
CA ASP A 83 8.96 0.34 -11.44
C ASP A 83 8.02 -0.86 -11.28
N SER A 84 7.07 -0.74 -10.35
CA SER A 84 5.99 -1.68 -10.11
C SER A 84 4.65 -0.94 -10.13
N CYS A 85 3.56 -1.63 -10.50
CA CYS A 85 2.23 -1.05 -10.51
C CYS A 85 1.68 -1.05 -9.08
N SER A 86 1.69 0.11 -8.42
CA SER A 86 1.36 0.25 -7.00
C SER A 86 0.38 1.40 -6.73
N PRO A 87 -0.26 1.43 -5.55
CA PRO A 87 -1.21 2.48 -5.19
C PRO A 87 -0.54 3.86 -5.21
N ALA A 88 -1.08 4.77 -6.01
CA ALA A 88 -0.61 6.16 -6.14
C ALA A 88 -1.35 7.09 -5.17
N GLN A 89 -2.60 6.76 -4.87
CA GLN A 89 -3.46 7.52 -3.96
C GLN A 89 -4.36 6.53 -3.21
N VAL A 90 -4.41 6.69 -1.90
CA VAL A 90 -5.20 5.86 -0.98
C VAL A 90 -5.95 6.75 -0.01
N LEU A 91 -7.07 6.25 0.51
CA LEU A 91 -7.82 6.86 1.60
C LEU A 91 -8.19 5.79 2.61
N TRP A 92 -8.26 6.14 3.89
CA TRP A 92 -8.76 5.26 4.93
C TRP A 92 -10.28 5.42 5.10
N GLU A 93 -11.01 4.31 5.04
CA GLU A 93 -12.46 4.28 5.25
C GLU A 93 -12.79 3.38 6.45
N VAL A 94 -13.70 3.84 7.31
CA VAL A 94 -14.19 3.06 8.44
C VAL A 94 -15.37 2.20 7.99
N VAL A 95 -15.26 0.89 8.18
CA VAL A 95 -16.32 -0.09 7.91
C VAL A 95 -16.81 -0.69 9.22
N THR A 96 -18.03 -0.35 9.61
CA THR A 96 -18.69 -0.92 10.78
C THR A 96 -19.30 -2.28 10.46
N LEU A 97 -18.96 -3.28 11.26
CA LEU A 97 -19.51 -4.64 11.23
C LEU A 97 -20.47 -4.85 12.41
N GLU A 98 -21.50 -5.68 12.19
CA GLU A 98 -22.50 -6.05 13.21
C GLU A 98 -22.09 -7.32 13.94
N CYS A 99 -22.16 -7.36 15.26
CA CYS A 99 -21.71 -8.48 16.09
C CYS A 99 -22.84 -8.97 17.01
N PRO A 100 -23.88 -9.64 16.46
CA PRO A 100 -25.10 -9.96 17.22
C PRO A 100 -24.88 -10.93 18.39
N GLY A 101 -23.75 -11.63 18.44
CA GLY A 101 -23.38 -12.55 19.53
C GLY A 101 -22.67 -11.88 20.71
N ASN A 102 -22.38 -10.57 20.64
CA ASN A 102 -21.68 -9.84 21.69
C ASN A 102 -22.55 -8.68 22.20
N ALA A 103 -23.09 -8.84 23.42
CA ALA A 103 -23.97 -7.85 24.03
C ALA A 103 -23.22 -6.58 24.48
N GLU A 104 -21.94 -6.69 24.82
CA GLU A 104 -21.13 -5.58 25.33
C GLU A 104 -20.50 -4.76 24.20
N ALA A 105 -20.10 -5.42 23.11
CA ALA A 105 -19.65 -4.77 21.87
C ALA A 105 -20.43 -5.29 20.66
N PRO A 106 -21.65 -4.77 20.41
CA PRO A 106 -22.52 -5.23 19.32
C PRO A 106 -22.04 -4.79 17.93
N ARG A 107 -20.99 -3.97 17.84
CA ARG A 107 -20.42 -3.46 16.59
C ARG A 107 -18.90 -3.36 16.69
N VAL A 108 -18.22 -3.57 15.57
CA VAL A 108 -16.76 -3.39 15.45
C VAL A 108 -16.46 -2.57 14.21
N ASP A 109 -15.68 -1.51 14.38
CA ASP A 109 -15.18 -0.68 13.29
C ASP A 109 -13.84 -1.20 12.77
N LYS A 110 -13.70 -1.27 11.45
CA LYS A 110 -12.44 -1.60 10.77
C LYS A 110 -12.00 -0.46 9.86
N LEU A 111 -10.76 -0.03 10.00
CA LEU A 111 -10.11 0.82 9.02
C LEU A 111 -9.70 -0.03 7.80
N VAL A 112 -10.16 0.38 6.63
CA VAL A 112 -9.85 -0.27 5.36
C VAL A 112 -9.19 0.73 4.44
N GLU A 113 -8.03 0.38 3.89
CA GLU A 113 -7.35 1.17 2.88
C GLU A 113 -8.08 1.07 1.54
N ARG A 114 -8.46 2.22 0.98
CA ARG A 114 -9.22 2.36 -0.26
C ARG A 114 -8.30 2.89 -1.34
N ILE A 115 -8.04 2.07 -2.34
CA ILE A 115 -7.20 2.47 -3.46
C ILE A 115 -8.01 3.35 -4.41
N LEU A 116 -7.56 4.58 -4.62
CA LEU A 116 -8.18 5.52 -5.55
C LEU A 116 -7.49 5.45 -6.92
N HIS A 117 -6.17 5.56 -6.94
CA HIS A 117 -5.40 5.58 -8.18
C HIS A 117 -4.19 4.65 -8.07
N CYS A 118 -3.76 4.13 -9.22
CA CYS A 118 -2.55 3.31 -9.35
C CYS A 118 -1.64 3.95 -10.41
N SER A 119 -0.33 3.79 -10.23
CA SER A 119 0.67 4.21 -11.23
C SER A 119 1.90 3.31 -11.17
N CYS A 120 2.71 3.34 -12.22
CA CYS A 120 4.06 2.77 -12.16
C CYS A 120 4.92 3.65 -11.26
N GLN A 121 5.47 3.05 -10.20
CA GLN A 121 6.31 3.73 -9.23
C GLN A 121 7.50 2.87 -8.86
N SER A 122 8.57 3.50 -8.37
CA SER A 122 9.78 2.78 -7.98
C SER A 122 9.46 1.62 -7.02
N CYS A 123 10.02 0.45 -7.30
CA CYS A 123 9.74 -0.79 -6.56
C CYS A 123 10.00 -0.69 -5.04
N SER A 124 10.82 0.27 -4.61
CA SER A 124 11.21 0.53 -3.22
C SER A 124 10.44 1.68 -2.55
N ARG A 125 9.26 2.06 -3.04
CA ARG A 125 8.38 2.97 -2.29
C ARG A 125 7.66 2.21 -1.17
N GLU A 126 7.99 2.54 0.08
CA GLU A 126 7.19 2.17 1.24
C GLU A 126 5.75 2.69 1.04
N PRO A 127 4.71 1.90 1.38
CA PRO A 127 3.32 2.34 1.27
C PRO A 127 3.13 3.63 2.09
N SER A 128 2.44 4.59 1.48
CA SER A 128 2.34 6.00 1.85
C SER A 128 2.41 6.27 3.36
N GLN A 129 3.24 7.26 3.75
CA GLN A 129 3.48 7.75 5.12
C GLN A 129 2.22 8.10 5.94
N GLU A 130 1.02 8.10 5.35
CA GLU A 130 -0.26 8.24 6.06
C GLU A 130 -0.66 6.96 6.85
N GLY A 131 -0.19 5.77 6.43
CA GLY A 131 -0.39 4.52 7.17
C GLY A 131 0.52 4.38 8.40
N ALA A 132 1.65 5.09 8.42
CA ALA A 132 2.58 5.08 9.56
C ALA A 132 2.05 5.85 10.76
N LEU A 133 1.14 6.82 10.56
CA LEU A 133 0.49 7.57 11.64
C LEU A 133 -0.44 6.69 12.50
N PHE A 134 -0.98 5.60 11.95
CA PHE A 134 -1.84 4.68 12.71
C PHE A 134 -1.07 3.66 13.56
N ASN A 135 0.25 3.50 13.36
CA ASN A 135 1.11 2.70 14.24
C ASN A 135 1.56 3.46 15.50
N ILE A 136 1.15 4.73 15.67
CA ILE A 136 1.56 5.59 16.79
C ILE A 136 0.48 5.67 17.89
N TYR A 137 -0.73 5.17 17.63
CA TYR A 137 -1.77 5.04 18.65
C TYR A 137 -1.82 3.59 19.18
N PRO A 138 -1.12 3.27 20.29
CA PRO A 138 -1.39 2.04 21.00
C PRO A 138 -2.86 2.02 21.41
N PRO A 139 -3.58 0.89 21.27
CA PRO A 139 -4.90 0.76 21.87
C PRO A 139 -4.72 0.98 23.38
N GLU A 140 -5.44 1.97 23.91
CA GLU A 140 -5.49 2.26 25.34
C GLU A 140 -5.65 0.94 26.11
N ALA A 141 -4.67 0.66 26.99
CA ALA A 141 -4.72 -0.49 27.86
C ALA A 141 -6.00 -0.40 28.70
N ALA A 142 -6.92 -1.34 28.47
CA ALA A 142 -8.09 -1.49 29.32
C ALA A 142 -7.64 -1.72 30.78
N PRO A 143 -8.34 -1.17 31.79
CA PRO A 143 -7.98 -1.36 33.19
C PRO A 143 -8.07 -2.85 33.57
N GLU A 144 -6.96 -3.39 34.05
CA GLU A 144 -6.87 -4.77 34.53
C GLU A 144 -7.71 -4.95 35.82
N PRO A 145 -8.59 -5.95 35.91
CA PRO A 145 -9.34 -6.22 37.13
C PRO A 145 -8.43 -6.81 38.22
N PRO A 146 -8.71 -6.53 39.52
CA PRO A 146 -7.80 -6.88 40.61
C PRO A 146 -7.70 -8.40 40.80
N GLN A 147 -6.46 -8.91 40.82
CA GLN A 147 -6.15 -10.30 41.16
C GLN A 147 -6.25 -10.54 42.68
N PRO A 148 -6.81 -11.67 43.13
CA PRO A 148 -6.69 -12.09 44.52
C PRO A 148 -5.37 -12.84 44.77
N GLU A 149 -4.65 -12.41 45.79
CA GLU A 149 -3.47 -13.07 46.33
C GLU A 149 -3.83 -14.41 46.99
N THR A 150 -3.11 -15.50 46.68
CA THR A 150 -2.51 -16.40 47.69
C THR A 150 -1.63 -17.51 47.08
N ALA A 151 -0.33 -17.39 47.36
CA ALA A 151 0.67 -18.39 47.73
C ALA A 151 0.63 -19.84 47.19
N ALA A 152 1.68 -20.24 46.47
CA ALA A 152 2.61 -21.31 46.87
C ALA A 152 3.85 -21.35 45.94
N ARG A 153 4.96 -21.90 46.44
CA ARG A 153 6.35 -21.60 46.09
C ARG A 153 7.09 -22.85 45.57
N HIS A 154 7.70 -22.76 44.37
CA HIS A 154 8.84 -23.55 43.79
C HIS A 154 8.72 -25.09 43.62
N PRO A 155 9.62 -25.78 42.84
CA PRO A 155 10.81 -25.31 42.13
C PRO A 155 10.96 -25.70 40.64
N ASP A 156 12.03 -25.15 40.07
CA ASP A 156 12.65 -25.24 38.74
C ASP A 156 12.83 -26.63 38.13
N PHE A 157 12.74 -26.70 36.79
CA PHE A 157 13.43 -27.70 35.98
C PHE A 157 14.03 -27.04 34.72
N GLU A 158 15.36 -27.10 34.62
CA GLU A 158 16.21 -26.57 33.54
C GLU A 158 16.31 -27.51 32.32
N LEU A 159 16.25 -26.89 31.12
CA LEU A 159 16.99 -27.13 29.84
C LEU A 159 16.89 -28.49 29.08
N PRO A 160 17.34 -28.57 27.78
CA PRO A 160 17.93 -27.53 26.92
C PRO A 160 17.35 -27.38 25.49
N HIS A 161 17.68 -26.24 24.89
CA HIS A 161 17.60 -25.92 23.47
C HIS A 161 18.43 -26.87 22.58
N THR A 162 17.95 -27.15 21.38
CA THR A 162 18.78 -27.65 20.27
C THR A 162 18.44 -26.92 18.99
N HIS A 163 19.36 -26.05 18.55
CA HIS A 163 19.43 -25.58 17.17
C HIS A 163 20.12 -26.65 16.32
N SER A 164 19.58 -26.94 15.14
CA SER A 164 20.35 -27.57 14.06
C SER A 164 19.85 -27.09 12.71
N HIS A 165 20.66 -26.23 12.09
CA HIS A 165 20.60 -25.91 10.68
C HIS A 165 21.06 -27.13 9.87
N THR A 166 20.30 -27.54 8.85
CA THR A 166 20.77 -28.50 7.85
C THR A 166 20.61 -27.88 6.46
N LEU A 167 21.74 -27.68 5.78
CA LEU A 167 21.86 -27.32 4.37
C LEU A 167 21.84 -28.62 3.54
N PRO A 168 21.16 -28.72 2.39
CA PRO A 168 21.34 -29.87 1.50
C PRO A 168 22.57 -29.69 0.58
N PRO A 169 23.31 -30.76 0.26
CA PRO A 169 24.32 -30.73 -0.79
C PRO A 169 23.65 -30.84 -2.17
N GLY A 170 24.19 -30.11 -3.14
CA GLY A 170 23.94 -30.37 -4.55
C GLY A 170 24.84 -31.49 -5.07
N GLU A 171 24.36 -32.23 -6.06
CA GLU A 171 25.15 -32.83 -7.14
C GLU A 171 24.21 -33.34 -8.25
N GLY A 172 24.54 -32.97 -9.49
CA GLY A 172 23.81 -33.24 -10.73
C GLY A 172 24.14 -32.22 -11.81
#